data_AF-A0A5N5WKS0-F1
#
_entry.id   AF-A0A5N5WKS0-F1
#
_cell.length_a   1.000
_cell.length_b   1.000
_cell.length_c   1.000
_cell.angle_alpha   90.00
_cell.angle_beta   90.00
_cell.angle_gamma   90.00
#
_symmetry.space_group_name_H-M   'P 1'
#
loop_
_entity.id
_entity.type
_entity.pdbx_description
1 polymer ?
#
loop_
_entity_poly.entity_id
_entity_poly.type
_entity_poly.pdbx_seq_one_letter_code
_entity_poly.pdbx_strand_id
1 'polypeptide(L)'
;MSERILFDRDNLHRYRCLPVSSAQQQKSATRPSNPLRQSLIQNAKVAKKETFDPARHLNFQPPKSIYTMEQIGLKGHGISPHAATEPFPLFTQEAIAQMRAEIFSDEVLAEGQYSSTFNKNLVRGMGPPRAPFTYAAWKSPEVLVRISEVAGIDLVPSIDFEIANINISVRDENANVEHTVELVSDQELPAVAWHYDSFPFVCVTMLSDCTGMIGGETALRMPNGDIMKFRGPAMGTAVVMQGRYIEHQALKALGGRERISMVTFLPKSPLIKDETVLVGLRGISDLSQLYTQYTKYRLEILEERIPHMLKKEREREITKRPFDVQDIFLLCKGV
;
A
#
# COMPACT_ATOMS: atom_id res chain seq x y z
N MET A 1 40.54 32.38 15.97
CA MET A 1 39.39 32.04 16.83
C MET A 1 38.55 31.02 16.08
N SER A 2 38.54 29.79 16.57
CA SER A 2 37.84 28.65 15.95
C SER A 2 36.51 28.49 16.68
N GLU A 3 35.41 28.83 16.03
CA GLU A 3 34.08 28.48 16.53
C GLU A 3 33.75 27.06 16.07
N ARG A 4 33.82 26.14 17.03
CA ARG A 4 33.26 24.79 16.89
C ARG A 4 31.75 24.93 16.84
N ILE A 5 31.18 24.57 15.68
CA ILE A 5 29.75 24.32 15.54
C ILE A 5 29.41 23.15 16.47
N LEU A 6 28.75 23.48 17.58
CA LEU A 6 28.17 22.52 18.51
C LEU A 6 27.08 21.74 17.76
N PHE A 7 27.37 20.49 17.45
CA PHE A 7 26.37 19.53 17.03
C PHE A 7 25.41 19.32 18.20
N ASP A 8 24.18 19.80 18.04
CA ASP A 8 23.05 19.40 18.85
C ASP A 8 22.80 17.89 18.61
N ARG A 9 23.35 17.08 19.52
CA ARG A 9 23.25 15.62 19.51
C ARG A 9 21.87 15.12 19.98
N ASP A 10 20.96 16.01 20.39
CA ASP A 10 19.70 15.61 21.01
C ASP A 10 18.57 15.33 20.01
N ASN A 11 18.76 15.61 18.71
CA ASN A 11 17.77 15.27 17.67
C ASN A 11 17.93 13.86 17.05
N LEU A 12 18.96 13.10 17.42
CA LEU A 12 19.12 11.70 16.96
C LEU A 12 18.23 10.70 17.71
N HIS A 13 17.54 11.11 18.78
CA HIS A 13 16.71 10.21 19.60
C HIS A 13 15.24 10.10 19.18
N ARG A 14 14.80 10.81 18.13
CA ARG A 14 13.42 10.67 17.60
C ARG A 14 13.21 9.54 16.61
N TYR A 15 14.27 8.93 16.11
CA TYR A 15 14.19 7.61 15.47
C TYR A 15 14.37 6.53 16.52
N ARG A 16 13.45 6.43 17.49
CA ARG A 16 13.31 5.16 18.20
C ARG A 16 13.02 4.13 17.12
N CYS A 17 13.86 3.10 17.06
CA CYS A 17 13.58 1.86 16.36
C CYS A 17 12.26 1.33 16.94
N LEU A 18 11.15 1.74 16.35
CA LEU A 18 9.83 1.22 16.63
C LEU A 18 9.84 -0.27 16.29
N PRO A 19 9.05 -1.10 16.98
CA PRO A 19 9.14 -2.55 16.88
C PRO A 19 9.10 -2.98 15.42
N VAL A 20 10.26 -3.45 14.97
CA VAL A 20 10.53 -4.21 13.76
C VAL A 20 9.34 -5.12 13.50
N SER A 21 8.52 -4.84 12.47
CA SER A 21 7.51 -5.81 12.04
C SER A 21 8.26 -7.12 11.77
N SER A 22 7.87 -8.25 12.36
CA SER A 22 8.61 -9.51 12.24
C SER A 22 8.87 -10.01 10.79
N ALA A 23 8.23 -9.44 9.76
CA ALA A 23 8.63 -9.59 8.35
C ALA A 23 10.10 -9.16 8.08
N GLN A 24 10.65 -8.27 8.91
CA GLN A 24 12.04 -7.81 8.87
C GLN A 24 13.04 -8.84 9.39
N GLN A 25 12.59 -9.91 10.07
CA GLN A 25 13.47 -10.97 10.59
C GLN A 25 13.74 -12.08 9.55
N GLN A 26 12.92 -12.17 8.51
CA GLN A 26 13.05 -13.20 7.47
C GLN A 26 14.07 -12.77 6.40
N LYS A 27 15.12 -13.60 6.23
CA LYS A 27 16.21 -13.34 5.27
C LYS A 27 15.89 -13.79 3.84
N SER A 28 14.87 -14.62 3.66
CA SER A 28 14.45 -15.18 2.36
C SER A 28 12.92 -15.32 2.30
N ALA A 29 12.40 -15.35 1.08
CA ALA A 29 10.97 -15.52 0.81
C ALA A 29 10.44 -16.80 1.46
N THR A 30 9.37 -16.70 2.24
CA THR A 30 8.72 -17.85 2.85
C THR A 30 7.47 -18.24 2.06
N ARG A 31 7.37 -19.49 1.62
CA ARG A 31 6.16 -20.05 0.98
C ARG A 31 5.20 -20.59 2.04
N PRO A 32 3.87 -20.53 1.83
CA PRO A 32 2.91 -21.11 2.77
C PRO A 32 3.11 -22.62 2.92
N SER A 33 2.99 -23.13 4.14
CA SER A 33 3.03 -24.58 4.42
C SER A 33 1.66 -25.26 4.27
N ASN A 34 0.57 -24.50 4.37
CA ASN A 34 -0.79 -25.01 4.23
C ASN A 34 -1.40 -24.53 2.92
N PRO A 35 -2.02 -25.42 2.12
CA PRO A 35 -2.68 -25.02 0.89
C PRO A 35 -3.90 -24.15 1.18
N LEU A 36 -4.22 -23.26 0.24
CA LEU A 36 -5.49 -22.54 0.24
C LEU A 36 -6.64 -23.53 0.06
N ARG A 37 -7.81 -23.18 0.61
CA ARG A 37 -9.02 -24.01 0.49
C ARG A 37 -9.40 -24.16 -0.98
N GLN A 38 -9.69 -25.39 -1.40
CA GLN A 38 -10.10 -25.64 -2.79
C GLN A 38 -11.38 -24.89 -3.16
N SER A 39 -12.34 -24.77 -2.24
CA SER A 39 -13.56 -23.99 -2.47
C SER A 39 -13.30 -22.52 -2.81
N LEU A 40 -12.28 -21.90 -2.19
CA LEU A 40 -11.87 -20.53 -2.49
C LEU A 40 -11.40 -20.39 -3.94
N ILE A 41 -10.56 -21.33 -4.39
CA ILE A 41 -10.00 -21.34 -5.74
C ILE A 41 -11.10 -21.61 -6.78
N GLN A 42 -11.96 -22.61 -6.53
CA GLN A 42 -13.04 -22.95 -7.47
C GLN A 42 -14.05 -21.81 -7.61
N ASN A 43 -14.41 -21.13 -6.51
CA ASN A 43 -15.34 -20.01 -6.52
C ASN A 43 -14.77 -18.75 -7.20
N ALA A 44 -13.45 -18.66 -7.35
CA ALA A 44 -12.80 -17.55 -8.06
C ALA A 44 -12.78 -17.74 -9.59
N LYS A 45 -13.14 -18.92 -10.10
CA LYS A 45 -13.11 -19.19 -11.55
C LYS A 45 -14.19 -18.39 -12.26
N VAL A 46 -13.83 -17.87 -13.43
CA VAL A 46 -14.74 -17.24 -14.39
C VAL A 46 -14.87 -18.12 -15.62
N ALA A 47 -16.05 -18.10 -16.26
CA ALA A 47 -16.30 -18.86 -17.47
C ALA A 47 -15.44 -18.37 -18.66
N LYS A 48 -15.16 -17.07 -18.70
CA LYS A 48 -14.35 -16.43 -19.74
C LYS A 48 -13.44 -15.37 -19.12
N LYS A 49 -12.15 -15.44 -19.43
CA LYS A 49 -11.20 -14.36 -19.12
C LYS A 49 -11.42 -13.22 -20.11
N GLU A 50 -11.47 -11.99 -19.59
CA GLU A 50 -11.68 -10.78 -20.38
C GLU A 50 -10.49 -9.84 -20.28
N THR A 51 -10.45 -8.84 -21.15
CA THR A 51 -9.53 -7.70 -21.06
C THR A 51 -10.20 -6.57 -20.29
N PHE A 52 -9.41 -5.79 -19.55
CA PHE A 52 -9.95 -4.64 -18.83
C PHE A 52 -10.46 -3.56 -19.80
N ASP A 53 -11.76 -3.34 -19.79
CA ASP A 53 -12.46 -2.20 -20.37
C ASP A 53 -12.92 -1.22 -19.27
N PRO A 54 -12.40 0.02 -19.21
CA PRO A 54 -12.81 1.00 -18.20
C PRO A 54 -14.29 1.36 -18.28
N ALA A 55 -14.92 1.36 -19.47
CA ALA A 55 -16.34 1.70 -19.60
C ALA A 55 -17.28 0.68 -18.95
N ARG A 56 -16.80 -0.57 -18.76
CA ARG A 56 -17.54 -1.67 -18.15
C ARG A 56 -17.11 -1.97 -16.73
N HIS A 57 -15.82 -1.85 -16.45
CA HIS A 57 -15.21 -2.37 -15.22
C HIS A 57 -14.93 -1.29 -14.17
N LEU A 58 -14.80 -0.03 -14.57
CA LEU A 58 -14.65 1.10 -13.64
C LEU A 58 -16.04 1.54 -13.15
N ASN A 59 -16.22 1.57 -11.84
CA ASN A 59 -17.44 2.02 -11.17
C ASN A 59 -17.11 3.11 -10.15
N PHE A 60 -16.30 4.08 -10.56
CA PHE A 60 -15.85 5.13 -9.66
C PHE A 60 -17.02 5.99 -9.19
N GLN A 61 -17.15 6.13 -7.87
CA GLN A 61 -17.92 7.18 -7.23
C GLN A 61 -17.02 7.82 -6.17
N PRO A 62 -17.00 9.15 -6.04
CA PRO A 62 -16.12 9.80 -5.08
C PRO A 62 -16.43 9.39 -3.63
N PRO A 63 -15.44 9.35 -2.74
CA PRO A 63 -15.67 9.09 -1.33
C PRO A 63 -16.55 10.18 -0.71
N LYS A 64 -17.38 9.79 0.26
CA LYS A 64 -18.21 10.73 1.03
C LYS A 64 -17.37 11.75 1.78
N SER A 65 -16.21 11.30 2.29
CA SER A 65 -15.30 12.11 3.09
C SER A 65 -13.85 11.80 2.71
N ILE A 66 -13.06 12.87 2.61
CA ILE A 66 -11.60 12.81 2.53
C ILE A 66 -11.06 13.52 3.76
N TYR A 67 -10.28 12.81 4.57
CA TYR A 67 -9.64 13.34 5.77
C TYR A 67 -8.30 13.93 5.41
N THR A 68 -7.97 15.10 5.95
CA THR A 68 -6.72 15.80 5.64
C THR A 68 -5.62 15.47 6.65
N MET A 69 -4.36 15.62 6.24
CA MET A 69 -3.22 15.52 7.15
C MET A 69 -3.32 16.51 8.31
N GLU A 70 -3.90 17.69 8.08
CA GLU A 70 -4.15 18.68 9.13
C GLU A 70 -5.19 18.21 10.15
N GLN A 71 -6.31 17.62 9.70
CA GLN A 71 -7.36 17.10 10.58
C GLN A 71 -6.86 15.99 11.51
N ILE A 72 -5.90 15.18 11.07
CA ILE A 72 -5.31 14.11 11.90
C ILE A 72 -4.02 14.55 12.64
N GLY A 73 -3.71 15.86 12.64
CA GLY A 73 -2.57 16.43 13.37
C GLY A 73 -1.19 16.20 12.74
N LEU A 74 -1.12 15.76 11.48
CA LEU A 74 0.10 15.43 10.72
C LEU A 74 0.39 16.42 9.58
N LYS A 75 -0.03 17.68 9.70
CA LYS A 75 0.20 18.72 8.67
C LYS A 75 1.67 18.79 8.26
N GLY A 76 1.93 18.67 6.96
CA GLY A 76 3.28 18.74 6.38
C GLY A 76 4.16 17.49 6.59
N HIS A 77 3.65 16.44 7.24
CA HIS A 77 4.40 15.20 7.44
C HIS A 77 4.43 14.31 6.18
N GLY A 78 3.30 14.29 5.45
CA GLY A 78 3.13 13.56 4.20
C GLY A 78 3.49 14.38 2.95
N ILE A 79 3.12 13.84 1.80
CA ILE A 79 3.37 14.42 0.47
C ILE A 79 2.11 14.93 -0.23
N SER A 80 0.95 14.74 0.39
CA SER A 80 -0.35 15.27 -0.04
C SER A 80 -1.10 15.90 1.14
N PRO A 81 -1.99 16.89 0.91
CA PRO A 81 -2.92 17.35 1.94
C PRO A 81 -3.92 16.26 2.37
N HIS A 82 -4.23 15.26 1.53
CA HIS A 82 -5.20 14.22 1.84
C HIS A 82 -4.54 13.05 2.57
N ALA A 83 -5.01 12.73 3.77
CA ALA A 83 -4.47 11.68 4.62
C ALA A 83 -5.04 10.29 4.29
N ALA A 84 -6.37 10.19 4.33
CA ALA A 84 -7.12 8.96 4.15
C ALA A 84 -8.55 9.27 3.69
N THR A 85 -9.26 8.26 3.21
CA THR A 85 -10.62 8.40 2.65
C THR A 85 -11.57 7.42 3.29
N GLU A 86 -12.86 7.75 3.33
CA GLU A 86 -13.88 6.72 3.50
C GLU A 86 -13.89 5.78 2.28
N PRO A 87 -14.28 4.50 2.45
CA PRO A 87 -14.40 3.59 1.32
C PRO A 87 -15.32 4.13 0.23
N PHE A 88 -14.90 3.96 -1.02
CA PHE A 88 -15.65 4.44 -2.17
C PHE A 88 -15.67 3.39 -3.30
N PRO A 89 -16.78 3.26 -4.05
CA PRO A 89 -16.85 2.37 -5.21
C PRO A 89 -15.76 2.68 -6.23
N LEU A 90 -15.04 1.66 -6.69
CA LEU A 90 -14.00 1.80 -7.72
C LEU A 90 -14.18 0.80 -8.86
N PHE A 91 -14.44 -0.47 -8.56
CA PHE A 91 -14.57 -1.52 -9.57
C PHE A 91 -15.94 -2.19 -9.51
N THR A 92 -16.44 -2.63 -10.66
CA THR A 92 -17.65 -3.47 -10.74
C THR A 92 -17.39 -4.86 -10.18
N GLN A 93 -18.46 -5.60 -9.84
CA GLN A 93 -18.34 -6.99 -9.39
C GLN A 93 -17.72 -7.89 -10.49
N GLU A 94 -18.00 -7.59 -11.76
CA GLU A 94 -17.41 -8.29 -12.91
C GLU A 94 -15.89 -8.13 -12.94
N ALA A 95 -15.41 -6.91 -12.70
CA ALA A 95 -13.98 -6.64 -12.59
C ALA A 95 -13.34 -7.37 -11.41
N ILE A 96 -14.01 -7.38 -10.25
CA ILE A 96 -13.56 -8.14 -9.09
C ILE A 96 -13.48 -9.64 -9.39
N ALA A 97 -14.44 -10.20 -10.13
CA ALA A 97 -14.43 -11.60 -10.52
C ALA A 97 -13.21 -11.94 -11.41
N GLN A 98 -12.88 -11.08 -12.39
CA GLN A 98 -11.69 -11.25 -13.22
C GLN A 98 -10.40 -11.16 -12.40
N MET A 99 -10.27 -10.15 -11.53
CA MET A 99 -9.10 -10.00 -10.64
C MET A 99 -8.92 -11.23 -9.75
N ARG A 100 -10.00 -11.73 -9.14
CA ARG A 100 -9.97 -12.95 -8.33
C ARG A 100 -9.55 -14.17 -9.16
N ALA A 101 -10.06 -14.32 -10.38
CA ALA A 101 -9.69 -15.43 -11.25
C ALA A 101 -8.20 -15.45 -11.60
N GLU A 102 -7.57 -14.29 -11.74
CA GLU A 102 -6.13 -14.18 -11.94
C GLU A 102 -5.36 -14.54 -10.67
N ILE A 103 -5.75 -13.97 -9.53
CA ILE A 103 -5.11 -14.19 -8.22
C ILE A 103 -5.06 -15.68 -7.84
N PHE A 104 -6.14 -16.41 -8.12
CA PHE A 104 -6.27 -17.82 -7.77
C PHE A 104 -5.93 -18.78 -8.92
N SER A 105 -5.35 -18.29 -10.01
CA SER A 105 -4.85 -19.16 -11.08
C SER A 105 -3.65 -20.00 -10.61
N ASP A 106 -3.52 -21.21 -11.14
CA ASP A 106 -2.46 -22.14 -10.75
C ASP A 106 -1.06 -21.53 -10.93
N GLU A 107 -0.86 -20.79 -12.02
CA GLU A 107 0.40 -20.10 -12.33
C GLU A 107 0.73 -19.02 -11.28
N VAL A 108 -0.24 -18.19 -10.92
CA VAL A 108 -0.05 -17.14 -9.90
C VAL A 108 0.21 -17.74 -8.53
N LEU A 109 -0.52 -18.78 -8.13
CA LEU A 109 -0.31 -19.41 -6.82
C LEU A 109 1.03 -20.14 -6.75
N ALA A 110 1.45 -20.82 -7.82
CA ALA A 110 2.73 -21.53 -7.85
C ALA A 110 3.94 -20.59 -7.71
N GLU A 111 3.91 -19.46 -8.41
CA GLU A 111 5.07 -18.55 -8.48
C GLU A 111 4.97 -17.37 -7.52
N GLY A 112 3.77 -16.88 -7.26
CA GLY A 112 3.51 -15.62 -6.57
C GLY A 112 2.99 -15.74 -5.13
N GLN A 113 2.73 -16.94 -4.62
CA GLN A 113 2.19 -17.12 -3.28
C GLN A 113 3.29 -17.14 -2.19
N TYR A 114 3.18 -16.28 -1.19
CA TYR A 114 4.12 -16.15 -0.07
C TYR A 114 3.38 -16.18 1.27
N SER A 115 4.14 -16.23 2.37
CA SER A 115 3.63 -16.17 3.73
C SER A 115 4.59 -15.41 4.63
N SER A 116 4.06 -14.87 5.71
CA SER A 116 4.81 -14.31 6.83
C SER A 116 4.19 -14.77 8.15
N THR A 117 4.85 -14.40 9.24
CA THR A 117 4.33 -14.51 10.61
C THR A 117 2.99 -13.82 10.83
N PHE A 118 2.68 -12.77 10.08
CA PHE A 118 1.43 -12.01 10.22
C PHE A 118 0.37 -12.35 9.18
N ASN A 119 0.79 -12.71 7.96
CA ASN A 119 -0.13 -13.09 6.90
C ASN A 119 0.27 -14.44 6.32
N LYS A 120 -0.57 -15.46 6.56
CA LYS A 120 -0.33 -16.84 6.12
C LYS A 120 -0.40 -16.98 4.59
N ASN A 121 -1.09 -16.07 3.89
CA ASN A 121 -1.25 -16.12 2.45
C ASN A 121 -1.17 -14.72 1.83
N LEU A 122 -0.11 -14.51 1.06
CA LEU A 122 0.16 -13.30 0.29
C LEU A 122 0.29 -13.70 -1.19
N VAL A 123 -0.13 -12.85 -2.12
CA VAL A 123 0.19 -13.03 -3.54
C VAL A 123 0.88 -11.77 -4.05
N ARG A 124 2.04 -11.94 -4.68
CA ARG A 124 2.88 -10.85 -5.22
C ARG A 124 3.49 -11.26 -6.54
N GLY A 125 4.01 -10.27 -7.26
CA GLY A 125 4.79 -10.49 -8.45
C GLY A 125 3.99 -10.90 -9.69
N MET A 126 2.65 -10.84 -9.67
CA MET A 126 1.80 -11.34 -10.77
C MET A 126 2.19 -10.76 -12.13
N GLY A 127 2.33 -9.42 -12.20
CA GLY A 127 2.76 -8.71 -13.40
C GLY A 127 1.85 -8.93 -14.63
N PRO A 128 2.27 -8.42 -15.80
CA PRO A 128 1.48 -8.52 -17.02
C PRO A 128 1.27 -9.95 -17.55
N PRO A 129 2.25 -10.89 -17.49
CA PRO A 129 2.05 -12.24 -18.02
C PRO A 129 1.01 -13.05 -17.26
N ARG A 130 0.95 -12.92 -15.92
CA ARG A 130 0.11 -13.79 -15.07
C ARG A 130 -1.21 -13.15 -14.67
N ALA A 131 -1.30 -11.81 -14.68
CA ALA A 131 -2.51 -11.07 -14.36
C ALA A 131 -2.76 -9.88 -15.32
N PRO A 132 -2.94 -10.13 -16.64
CA PRO A 132 -3.10 -9.07 -17.63
C PRO A 132 -4.31 -8.16 -17.39
N PHE A 133 -5.43 -8.67 -16.88
CA PHE A 133 -6.61 -7.87 -16.54
C PHE A 133 -6.29 -6.91 -15.39
N THR A 134 -5.75 -7.43 -14.28
CA THR A 134 -5.39 -6.64 -13.10
C THR A 134 -4.30 -5.62 -13.44
N TYR A 135 -3.32 -6.01 -14.25
CA TYR A 135 -2.26 -5.12 -14.74
C TYR A 135 -2.85 -3.96 -15.56
N ALA A 136 -3.70 -4.25 -16.53
CA ALA A 136 -4.36 -3.24 -17.36
C ALA A 136 -5.29 -2.34 -16.54
N ALA A 137 -6.02 -2.88 -15.56
CA ALA A 137 -6.87 -2.11 -14.65
C ALA A 137 -6.05 -1.07 -13.88
N TRP A 138 -4.91 -1.46 -13.29
CA TRP A 138 -4.09 -0.52 -12.53
C TRP A 138 -3.32 0.48 -13.38
N LYS A 139 -3.01 0.15 -14.65
CA LYS A 139 -2.35 1.07 -15.58
C LYS A 139 -3.34 1.91 -16.41
N SER A 140 -4.64 1.69 -16.30
CA SER A 140 -5.67 2.44 -17.02
C SER A 140 -5.61 3.93 -16.66
N PRO A 141 -5.47 4.84 -17.65
CA PRO A 141 -5.51 6.28 -17.39
C PRO A 141 -6.78 6.72 -16.66
N GLU A 142 -7.93 6.11 -16.97
CA GLU A 142 -9.22 6.38 -16.34
C GLU A 142 -9.18 6.06 -14.84
N VAL A 143 -8.60 4.92 -14.46
CA VAL A 143 -8.43 4.54 -13.04
C VAL A 143 -7.44 5.48 -12.34
N LEU A 144 -6.30 5.78 -12.99
CA LEU A 144 -5.25 6.63 -12.43
C LEU A 144 -5.72 8.06 -12.16
N VAL A 145 -6.54 8.64 -13.06
CA VAL A 145 -7.13 9.97 -12.87
C VAL A 145 -7.99 10.01 -11.62
N ARG A 146 -8.85 8.99 -11.40
CA ARG A 146 -9.75 8.96 -10.24
C ARG A 146 -9.01 8.77 -8.93
N ILE A 147 -8.02 7.91 -8.91
CA ILE A 147 -7.21 7.67 -7.71
C ILE A 147 -6.36 8.91 -7.39
N SER A 148 -5.78 9.57 -8.39
CA SER A 148 -5.03 10.82 -8.19
C SER A 148 -5.92 11.95 -7.68
N GLU A 149 -7.14 12.08 -8.23
CA GLU A 149 -8.17 13.04 -7.78
C GLU A 149 -8.45 12.85 -6.28
N VAL A 150 -8.68 11.60 -5.86
CA VAL A 150 -8.95 11.26 -4.46
C VAL A 150 -7.72 11.40 -3.56
N ALA A 151 -6.52 11.17 -4.09
CA ALA A 151 -5.27 11.30 -3.35
C ALA A 151 -4.81 12.75 -3.18
N GLY A 152 -5.33 13.70 -3.96
CA GLY A 152 -4.88 15.09 -3.98
C GLY A 152 -3.47 15.28 -4.56
N ILE A 153 -2.97 14.29 -5.31
CA ILE A 153 -1.65 14.24 -5.93
C ILE A 153 -1.66 13.19 -7.04
N ASP A 154 -0.86 13.40 -8.09
CA ASP A 154 -0.71 12.41 -9.17
C ASP A 154 -0.03 11.14 -8.66
N LEU A 155 -0.72 10.01 -8.79
CA LEU A 155 -0.23 8.69 -8.42
C LEU A 155 -0.08 7.79 -9.65
N VAL A 156 0.87 6.87 -9.57
CA VAL A 156 1.07 5.77 -10.52
C VAL A 156 1.23 4.46 -9.76
N PRO A 157 0.91 3.30 -10.37
CA PRO A 157 1.15 2.02 -9.74
C PRO A 157 2.64 1.89 -9.46
N SER A 158 2.98 1.10 -8.44
CA SER A 158 4.37 0.86 -8.12
C SER A 158 5.10 0.07 -9.21
N ILE A 159 6.29 -0.45 -8.88
CA ILE A 159 6.94 -1.45 -9.72
C ILE A 159 6.01 -2.63 -10.01
N ASP A 160 6.16 -3.26 -11.17
CA ASP A 160 5.27 -4.33 -11.65
C ASP A 160 5.18 -5.52 -10.69
N PHE A 161 6.25 -5.80 -9.92
CA PHE A 161 6.26 -6.82 -8.88
C PHE A 161 5.22 -6.55 -7.77
N GLU A 162 4.93 -5.27 -7.50
CA GLU A 162 4.04 -4.78 -6.45
C GLU A 162 2.79 -4.08 -7.01
N ILE A 163 2.52 -4.22 -8.32
CA ILE A 163 1.35 -3.60 -8.97
C ILE A 163 0.01 -4.04 -8.35
N ALA A 164 0.00 -5.20 -7.71
CA ALA A 164 -1.14 -5.78 -7.03
C ALA A 164 -0.67 -6.72 -5.91
N ASN A 165 -0.29 -6.15 -4.76
CA ASN A 165 0.02 -6.95 -3.58
C ASN A 165 -1.28 -7.41 -2.92
N ILE A 166 -1.48 -8.73 -2.84
CA ILE A 166 -2.70 -9.32 -2.30
C ILE A 166 -2.45 -9.89 -0.92
N ASN A 167 -3.32 -9.53 0.03
CA ASN A 167 -3.40 -10.15 1.34
C ASN A 167 -4.63 -11.05 1.40
N ILE A 168 -4.45 -12.35 1.71
CA ILE A 168 -5.53 -13.33 1.81
C ILE A 168 -5.62 -13.83 3.26
N SER A 169 -6.72 -13.49 3.93
CA SER A 169 -7.08 -14.09 5.21
C SER A 169 -8.30 -14.98 5.01
N VAL A 170 -8.24 -16.22 5.50
CA VAL A 170 -9.35 -17.18 5.47
C VAL A 170 -9.64 -17.57 6.91
N ARG A 171 -10.93 -17.55 7.28
CA ARG A 171 -11.35 -17.96 8.61
C ARG A 171 -11.22 -19.48 8.76
N ASP A 172 -10.74 -19.95 9.91
CA ASP A 172 -10.83 -21.36 10.27
C ASP A 172 -12.25 -21.69 10.73
N GLU A 173 -12.89 -22.69 10.10
CA GLU A 173 -14.29 -23.07 10.41
C GLU A 173 -14.39 -23.81 11.74
N ASN A 174 -13.28 -24.38 12.23
CA ASN A 174 -13.20 -25.04 13.52
C ASN A 174 -13.00 -24.05 14.70
N ALA A 175 -12.82 -22.75 14.41
CA ALA A 175 -12.69 -21.73 15.44
C ALA A 175 -14.08 -21.32 15.95
N ASN A 176 -14.41 -21.76 17.17
CA ASN A 176 -15.67 -21.48 17.86
C ASN A 176 -16.04 -19.98 17.78
N VAL A 177 -17.19 -19.70 17.17
CA VAL A 177 -17.72 -18.34 16.98
C VAL A 177 -18.02 -17.69 18.33
N GLU A 178 -18.57 -18.44 19.28
CA GLU A 178 -19.01 -17.91 20.58
C GLU A 178 -17.83 -17.49 21.47
N HIS A 179 -16.79 -18.33 21.57
CA HIS A 179 -15.58 -18.00 22.35
C HIS A 179 -14.77 -16.83 21.77
N THR A 180 -14.83 -16.60 20.45
CA THR A 180 -14.11 -15.49 19.81
C THR A 180 -14.86 -14.15 19.95
N VAL A 181 -16.19 -14.14 20.08
CA VAL A 181 -16.95 -12.90 20.29
C VAL A 181 -16.73 -12.35 21.70
N GLU A 182 -16.68 -13.20 22.73
CA GLU A 182 -16.39 -12.78 24.12
C GLU A 182 -14.95 -12.25 24.27
N LEU A 183 -13.95 -12.95 23.72
CA LEU A 183 -12.54 -12.54 23.79
C LEU A 183 -12.22 -11.26 23.00
N VAL A 184 -12.93 -11.00 21.90
CA VAL A 184 -12.72 -9.81 21.06
C VAL A 184 -13.43 -8.58 21.62
N SER A 185 -14.46 -8.76 22.47
CA SER A 185 -15.10 -7.64 23.18
C SER A 185 -14.15 -6.95 24.17
N ASP A 186 -13.17 -7.68 24.72
CA ASP A 186 -12.16 -7.16 25.65
C ASP A 186 -10.78 -6.90 25.00
N GLN A 187 -10.48 -7.48 23.82
CA GLN A 187 -9.22 -7.27 23.09
C GLN A 187 -9.45 -7.20 21.57
N GLU A 188 -9.42 -5.98 21.00
CA GLU A 188 -9.49 -5.76 19.55
C GLU A 188 -8.25 -6.33 18.84
N LEU A 189 -8.31 -7.59 18.42
CA LEU A 189 -7.19 -8.27 17.76
C LEU A 189 -6.95 -7.73 16.34
N PRO A 190 -5.71 -7.33 15.97
CA PRO A 190 -5.42 -6.84 14.63
C PRO A 190 -5.39 -7.97 13.59
N ALA A 191 -5.90 -7.69 12.39
CA ALA A 191 -5.68 -8.49 11.18
C ALA A 191 -4.30 -8.19 10.59
N VAL A 192 -3.89 -6.92 10.64
CA VAL A 192 -2.53 -6.46 10.39
C VAL A 192 -2.19 -5.49 11.52
N ALA A 193 -1.11 -5.77 12.26
CA ALA A 193 -0.70 -4.98 13.43
C ALA A 193 -0.31 -3.53 13.05
N TRP A 194 -0.14 -2.66 14.04
CA TRP A 194 0.34 -1.29 13.84
C TRP A 194 1.64 -1.25 13.03
N HIS A 195 1.62 -0.50 11.93
CA HIS A 195 2.75 -0.37 11.03
C HIS A 195 2.69 0.91 10.21
N TYR A 196 3.78 1.17 9.49
CA TYR A 196 3.84 2.07 8.35
C TYR A 196 4.10 1.23 7.11
N ASP A 197 3.48 1.62 6.00
CA ASP A 197 3.68 0.91 4.74
C ASP A 197 5.10 1.07 4.20
N SER A 198 5.42 0.19 3.25
CA SER A 198 6.64 0.28 2.44
C SER A 198 6.58 1.40 1.41
N PHE A 199 5.39 1.76 0.91
CA PHE A 199 5.20 2.74 -0.17
C PHE A 199 4.48 4.00 0.33
N PRO A 200 4.78 5.19 -0.22
CA PRO A 200 4.20 6.48 0.19
C PRO A 200 2.68 6.49 0.28
N PHE A 201 2.03 5.89 -0.71
CA PHE A 201 0.58 5.80 -0.84
C PHE A 201 0.14 4.36 -0.98
N VAL A 202 -1.10 4.11 -0.59
CA VAL A 202 -1.80 2.87 -0.91
C VAL A 202 -3.22 3.16 -1.36
N CYS A 203 -3.66 2.43 -2.38
CA CYS A 203 -5.07 2.19 -2.66
C CYS A 203 -5.38 0.76 -2.27
N VAL A 204 -6.17 0.58 -1.22
CA VAL A 204 -6.60 -0.73 -0.72
C VAL A 204 -7.97 -1.05 -1.31
N THR A 205 -8.01 -1.99 -2.26
CA THR A 205 -9.25 -2.48 -2.87
C THR A 205 -9.69 -3.79 -2.23
N MET A 206 -10.96 -3.89 -1.83
CA MET A 206 -11.50 -5.12 -1.25
C MET A 206 -12.06 -6.04 -2.33
N LEU A 207 -11.59 -7.29 -2.32
CA LEU A 207 -11.96 -8.33 -3.30
C LEU A 207 -12.89 -9.39 -2.73
N SER A 208 -13.05 -9.45 -1.40
CA SER A 208 -13.98 -10.37 -0.74
C SER A 208 -15.36 -9.74 -0.57
N ASP A 209 -16.38 -10.60 -0.65
CA ASP A 209 -17.72 -10.25 -0.18
C ASP A 209 -17.70 -10.12 1.34
N CYS A 210 -17.89 -8.88 1.81
CA CYS A 210 -17.93 -8.56 3.23
C CYS A 210 -19.35 -8.52 3.80
N THR A 211 -20.35 -9.06 3.08
CA THR A 211 -21.73 -9.14 3.57
C THR A 211 -21.79 -9.93 4.88
N GLY A 212 -22.39 -9.32 5.91
CA GLY A 212 -22.49 -9.91 7.24
C GLY A 212 -21.19 -9.90 8.06
N MET A 213 -20.13 -9.24 7.57
CA MET A 213 -18.93 -8.97 8.37
C MET A 213 -19.17 -7.76 9.29
N ILE A 214 -18.78 -7.90 10.56
CA ILE A 214 -18.79 -6.85 11.59
C ILE A 214 -17.32 -6.57 11.96
N GLY A 215 -16.93 -5.31 11.98
CA GLY A 215 -15.53 -4.91 12.18
C GLY A 215 -14.74 -4.83 10.87
N GLY A 216 -13.42 -5.00 10.95
CA GLY A 216 -12.54 -4.89 9.77
C GLY A 216 -12.12 -3.47 9.43
N GLU A 217 -12.33 -2.53 10.35
CA GLU A 217 -11.96 -1.14 10.23
C GLU A 217 -10.45 -0.97 10.04
N THR A 218 -10.09 0.12 9.36
CA THR A 218 -8.73 0.64 9.43
C THR A 218 -8.68 1.62 10.60
N ALA A 219 -7.72 1.45 11.49
CA ALA A 219 -7.47 2.37 12.59
C ALA A 219 -6.17 3.14 12.31
N LEU A 220 -6.22 4.47 12.44
CA LEU A 220 -5.07 5.37 12.34
C LEU A 220 -4.72 5.88 13.73
N ARG A 221 -3.43 5.94 14.06
CA ARG A 221 -2.95 6.53 15.32
C ARG A 221 -2.55 7.98 15.08
N MET A 222 -3.21 8.89 15.81
CA MET A 222 -2.91 10.32 15.76
C MET A 222 -1.72 10.66 16.68
N PRO A 223 -1.00 11.79 16.44
CA PRO A 223 0.17 12.17 17.24
C PRO A 223 -0.10 12.37 18.73
N ASN A 224 -1.34 12.72 19.09
CA ASN A 224 -1.78 12.86 20.48
C ASN A 224 -2.06 11.51 21.18
N GLY A 225 -1.95 10.39 20.46
CA GLY A 225 -2.21 9.04 20.96
C GLY A 225 -3.62 8.52 20.69
N ASP A 226 -4.54 9.38 20.23
CA ASP A 226 -5.91 8.98 19.93
C ASP A 226 -5.96 8.07 18.69
N ILE A 227 -6.98 7.22 18.65
CA ILE A 227 -7.21 6.29 17.54
C ILE A 227 -8.45 6.72 16.77
N MET A 228 -8.28 6.96 15.47
CA MET A 228 -9.36 7.24 14.55
C MET A 228 -9.67 5.99 13.73
N LYS A 229 -10.93 5.55 13.70
CA LYS A 229 -11.36 4.35 12.98
C LYS A 229 -12.23 4.70 11.79
N PHE A 230 -12.02 3.99 10.69
CA PHE A 230 -12.78 4.13 9.46
C PHE A 230 -13.41 2.80 9.11
N ARG A 231 -14.64 2.85 8.61
CA ARG A 231 -15.32 1.67 8.10
C ARG A 231 -14.42 0.97 7.08
N GLY A 232 -14.28 -0.34 7.19
CA GLY A 232 -13.54 -1.14 6.22
C GLY A 232 -14.21 -1.14 4.84
N PRO A 233 -13.45 -1.31 3.74
CA PRO A 233 -14.01 -1.38 2.40
C PRO A 233 -14.84 -2.66 2.20
N ALA A 234 -15.94 -2.52 1.45
CA ALA A 234 -16.73 -3.64 0.93
C ALA A 234 -16.24 -4.05 -0.47
N MET A 235 -16.65 -5.22 -0.96
CA MET A 235 -16.25 -5.73 -2.28
C MET A 235 -16.40 -4.67 -3.38
N GLY A 236 -15.35 -4.47 -4.19
CA GLY A 236 -15.35 -3.49 -5.29
C GLY A 236 -15.10 -2.05 -4.85
N THR A 237 -15.02 -1.78 -3.55
CA THR A 237 -14.66 -0.46 -3.03
C THR A 237 -13.17 -0.36 -2.70
N ALA A 238 -12.68 0.86 -2.67
CA ALA A 238 -11.31 1.21 -2.38
C ALA A 238 -11.21 2.24 -1.25
N VAL A 239 -10.06 2.24 -0.58
CA VAL A 239 -9.61 3.31 0.33
C VAL A 239 -8.23 3.77 -0.13
N VAL A 240 -8.06 5.07 -0.28
CA VAL A 240 -6.75 5.71 -0.52
C VAL A 240 -6.23 6.30 0.78
N MET A 241 -4.95 6.06 1.11
CA MET A 241 -4.27 6.68 2.24
C MET A 241 -2.75 6.86 2.03
N GLN A 242 -2.16 7.78 2.79
CA GLN A 242 -0.72 8.01 2.89
C GLN A 242 -0.04 7.01 3.85
N GLY A 243 -0.07 5.71 3.50
CA GLY A 243 0.30 4.60 4.39
C GLY A 243 1.73 4.62 4.95
N ARG A 244 2.69 5.26 4.24
CA ARG A 244 4.07 5.44 4.75
C ARG A 244 4.17 6.47 5.88
N TYR A 245 3.24 7.41 5.92
CA TYR A 245 3.30 8.61 6.76
C TYR A 245 2.33 8.54 7.95
N ILE A 246 1.44 7.55 7.98
CA ILE A 246 0.41 7.41 9.01
C ILE A 246 0.54 6.02 9.62
N GLU A 247 0.76 5.94 10.93
CA GLU A 247 0.77 4.67 11.63
C GLU A 247 -0.64 4.10 11.68
N HIS A 248 -0.81 2.87 11.18
CA HIS A 248 -2.13 2.30 11.02
C HIS A 248 -2.17 0.80 11.27
N GLN A 249 -3.36 0.28 11.55
CA GLN A 249 -3.64 -1.14 11.65
C GLN A 249 -4.95 -1.49 10.96
N ALA A 250 -5.05 -2.72 10.46
CA ALA A 250 -6.33 -3.28 10.01
C ALA A 250 -6.87 -4.15 11.12
N LEU A 251 -8.09 -3.88 11.59
CA LEU A 251 -8.75 -4.70 12.60
C LEU A 251 -9.27 -6.00 11.99
N LYS A 252 -9.41 -7.05 12.81
CA LYS A 252 -10.14 -8.24 12.38
C LYS A 252 -11.60 -7.91 12.22
N ALA A 253 -12.21 -8.50 11.20
CA ALA A 253 -13.64 -8.57 11.09
C ALA A 253 -14.12 -9.93 11.61
N LEU A 254 -15.26 -9.92 12.29
CA LEU A 254 -16.03 -11.08 12.69
C LEU A 254 -17.12 -11.34 11.65
N GLY A 255 -17.45 -12.60 11.40
CA GLY A 255 -18.30 -12.96 10.26
C GLY A 255 -17.52 -13.00 8.94
N GLY A 256 -18.15 -13.51 7.88
CA GLY A 256 -17.49 -13.76 6.59
C GLY A 256 -16.61 -15.01 6.54
N ARG A 257 -16.33 -15.49 5.32
CA ARG A 257 -15.48 -16.69 5.06
C ARG A 257 -14.01 -16.32 4.79
N GLU A 258 -13.78 -15.12 4.28
CA GLU A 258 -12.50 -14.66 3.74
C GLU A 258 -12.40 -13.12 3.80
N ARG A 259 -11.17 -12.61 3.79
CA ARG A 259 -10.85 -11.19 3.59
C ARG A 259 -9.65 -11.10 2.65
N ILE A 260 -9.91 -10.64 1.43
CA ILE A 260 -8.91 -10.50 0.38
C ILE A 260 -8.83 -9.03 -0.02
N SER A 261 -7.65 -8.44 0.13
CA SER A 261 -7.40 -7.04 -0.22
C SER A 261 -6.20 -6.91 -1.15
N MET A 262 -6.31 -6.00 -2.11
CA MET A 262 -5.26 -5.65 -3.08
C MET A 262 -4.74 -4.24 -2.82
N VAL A 263 -3.41 -4.05 -2.89
CA VAL A 263 -2.74 -2.81 -2.49
C VAL A 263 -1.64 -2.41 -3.50
N THR A 264 -1.58 -1.13 -3.89
CA THR A 264 -0.48 -0.52 -4.68
C THR A 264 -0.47 1.02 -4.58
N PHE A 265 0.53 1.71 -5.17
CA PHE A 265 0.70 3.15 -5.52
C PHE A 265 1.98 3.86 -5.04
N LEU A 266 2.45 4.81 -5.86
CA LEU A 266 3.60 5.72 -5.64
C LEU A 266 3.25 7.13 -6.17
N PRO A 267 3.92 8.21 -5.72
CA PRO A 267 3.84 9.50 -6.40
C PRO A 267 4.40 9.41 -7.82
N LYS A 268 3.72 10.06 -8.78
CA LYS A 268 4.14 10.09 -10.19
C LYS A 268 5.35 10.98 -10.43
N SER A 269 5.38 12.15 -9.80
CA SER A 269 6.44 13.12 -10.04
C SER A 269 7.73 12.66 -9.37
N PRO A 270 8.85 12.59 -10.11
CA PRO A 270 10.13 12.29 -9.51
C PRO A 270 10.58 13.41 -8.57
N LEU A 271 10.04 14.63 -8.65
CA LEU A 271 10.46 15.76 -7.82
C LEU A 271 9.82 15.76 -6.43
N ILE A 272 8.94 14.81 -6.15
CA ILE A 272 8.28 14.68 -4.85
C ILE A 272 9.07 13.71 -3.98
N LYS A 273 9.10 13.99 -2.67
CA LYS A 273 9.63 13.11 -1.63
C LYS A 273 9.12 11.67 -1.81
N ASP A 274 10.05 10.72 -1.87
CA ASP A 274 9.75 9.30 -1.95
C ASP A 274 10.50 8.52 -0.86
N GLU A 275 9.79 8.21 0.22
CA GLU A 275 10.25 7.42 1.37
C GLU A 275 9.94 5.92 1.24
N THR A 276 9.88 5.41 0.01
CA THR A 276 9.76 3.96 -0.23
C THR A 276 10.87 3.18 0.49
N VAL A 277 10.49 2.16 1.25
CA VAL A 277 11.43 1.24 1.92
C VAL A 277 11.02 -0.22 1.73
N LEU A 278 11.97 -1.06 1.33
CA LEU A 278 11.69 -2.48 1.05
C LEU A 278 11.81 -3.40 2.28
N VAL A 279 12.10 -2.83 3.46
CA VAL A 279 12.46 -3.60 4.66
C VAL A 279 11.37 -4.60 5.06
N GLY A 280 10.08 -4.23 4.94
CA GLY A 280 8.96 -5.12 5.21
C GLY A 280 8.65 -6.14 4.10
N LEU A 281 9.24 -5.98 2.91
CA LEU A 281 8.95 -6.81 1.74
C LEU A 281 9.94 -7.96 1.53
N ARG A 282 11.16 -7.83 2.09
CA ARG A 282 12.26 -8.80 1.86
C ARG A 282 11.91 -10.25 2.23
N GLY A 283 11.18 -10.45 3.33
CA GLY A 283 10.79 -11.78 3.81
C GLY A 283 9.69 -12.46 3.01
N ILE A 284 9.02 -11.72 2.12
CA ILE A 284 7.77 -12.12 1.46
C ILE A 284 7.78 -11.92 -0.05
N SER A 285 8.96 -11.76 -0.64
CA SER A 285 9.12 -11.44 -2.07
C SER A 285 10.30 -12.17 -2.68
N ASP A 286 10.23 -12.46 -3.97
CA ASP A 286 11.42 -12.79 -4.76
C ASP A 286 12.35 -11.57 -4.78
N LEU A 287 13.48 -11.68 -4.08
CA LEU A 287 14.44 -10.59 -3.92
C LEU A 287 15.08 -10.18 -5.24
N SER A 288 15.34 -11.13 -6.15
CA SER A 288 15.98 -10.83 -7.43
C SER A 288 15.09 -9.94 -8.27
N GLN A 289 13.80 -10.31 -8.40
CA GLN A 289 12.82 -9.51 -9.13
C GLN A 289 12.55 -8.16 -8.44
N LEU A 290 12.32 -8.19 -7.12
CA LEU A 290 12.02 -6.99 -6.34
C LEU A 290 13.14 -5.96 -6.44
N TYR A 291 14.39 -6.35 -6.18
CA TYR A 291 15.52 -5.42 -6.22
C TYR A 291 15.89 -5.00 -7.63
N THR A 292 15.73 -5.86 -8.64
CA THR A 292 15.94 -5.46 -10.04
C THR A 292 15.01 -4.32 -10.42
N GLN A 293 13.70 -4.47 -10.17
CA GLN A 293 12.72 -3.43 -10.51
C GLN A 293 12.85 -2.18 -9.64
N TYR A 294 13.09 -2.34 -8.35
CA TYR A 294 13.32 -1.21 -7.45
C TYR A 294 14.56 -0.40 -7.84
N THR A 295 15.65 -1.08 -8.21
CA THR A 295 16.88 -0.40 -8.64
C THR A 295 16.62 0.41 -9.91
N LYS A 296 15.93 -0.17 -10.91
CA LYS A 296 15.54 0.55 -12.13
C LYS A 296 14.72 1.79 -11.80
N TYR A 297 13.65 1.63 -11.02
CA TYR A 297 12.80 2.73 -10.57
C TYR A 297 13.59 3.87 -9.90
N ARG A 298 14.51 3.54 -8.98
CA ARG A 298 15.32 4.55 -8.29
C ARG A 298 16.33 5.23 -9.22
N LEU A 299 16.87 4.53 -10.21
CA LEU A 299 17.76 5.10 -11.23
C LEU A 299 17.00 6.03 -12.18
N GLU A 300 15.79 5.66 -12.61
CA GLU A 300 14.91 6.50 -13.45
C GLU A 300 14.55 7.81 -12.73
N ILE A 301 14.24 7.77 -11.43
CA ILE A 301 14.04 9.00 -10.63
C ILE A 301 15.28 9.90 -10.66
N LEU A 302 16.48 9.32 -10.51
CA LEU A 302 17.72 10.10 -10.53
C LEU A 302 17.99 10.68 -11.93
N GLU A 303 17.71 9.93 -12.99
CA GLU A 303 17.82 10.37 -14.37
C GLU A 303 16.96 11.61 -14.64
N GLU A 304 15.76 11.71 -14.06
CA GLU A 304 14.92 12.91 -14.19
C GLU A 304 15.31 14.05 -13.25
N ARG A 305 15.73 13.74 -12.01
CA ARG A 305 16.12 14.76 -11.01
C ARG A 305 17.41 15.49 -11.39
N ILE A 306 18.41 14.78 -11.90
CA ILE A 306 19.74 15.37 -12.17
C ILE A 306 19.65 16.54 -13.18
N PRO A 307 19.04 16.40 -14.37
CA PRO A 307 18.90 17.50 -15.32
C PRO A 307 18.08 18.66 -14.76
N HIS A 308 17.01 18.37 -14.02
CA HIS A 308 16.19 19.41 -13.38
C HIS A 308 17.04 20.27 -12.44
N MET A 309 17.86 19.64 -11.60
CA MET A 309 18.73 20.36 -10.66
C MET A 309 19.86 21.10 -11.35
N LEU A 310 20.48 20.52 -12.37
CA LEU A 310 21.50 21.21 -13.17
C LEU A 310 20.93 22.48 -13.82
N LYS A 311 19.68 22.44 -14.28
CA LYS A 311 18.99 23.63 -14.81
C LYS A 311 18.78 24.68 -13.72
N LYS A 312 18.24 24.30 -12.55
CA LYS A 312 18.03 25.20 -11.41
C LYS A 312 19.33 25.88 -10.97
N GLU A 313 20.42 25.13 -10.93
CA GLU A 313 21.73 25.63 -10.52
C GLU A 313 22.32 26.62 -11.54
N ARG A 314 22.24 26.32 -12.84
CA ARG A 314 22.65 27.26 -13.90
C ARG A 314 21.86 28.57 -13.82
N GLU A 315 20.55 28.49 -13.60
CA GLU A 315 19.70 29.68 -13.43
C GLU A 315 20.08 30.49 -12.18
N ARG A 316 20.42 29.83 -11.07
CA ARG A 316 20.93 30.49 -9.86
C ARG A 316 22.21 31.27 -10.16
N GLU A 317 23.18 30.67 -10.86
CA GLU A 317 24.43 31.31 -11.24
C GLU A 317 24.20 32.53 -12.14
N ILE A 318 23.39 32.38 -13.19
CA ILE A 318 23.05 33.47 -14.13
C ILE A 318 22.40 34.65 -13.38
N THR A 319 21.49 34.35 -12.46
CA THR A 319 20.77 35.36 -11.66
C THR A 319 21.57 35.86 -10.45
N LYS A 320 22.79 35.35 -10.23
CA LYS A 320 23.66 35.67 -9.08
C LYS A 320 22.98 35.52 -7.73
N ARG A 321 22.01 34.61 -7.61
CA ARG A 321 21.35 34.32 -6.34
C ARG A 321 22.33 33.60 -5.39
N PRO A 322 22.32 33.90 -4.08
CA PRO A 322 23.16 33.22 -3.12
C PRO A 322 22.86 31.71 -3.12
N PHE A 323 23.87 30.91 -2.77
CA PHE A 323 23.70 29.47 -2.64
C PHE A 323 22.88 29.14 -1.41
N ASP A 324 21.84 28.31 -1.56
CA ASP A 324 21.04 27.81 -0.45
C ASP A 324 21.48 26.38 -0.12
N VAL A 325 22.12 26.21 1.03
CA VAL A 325 22.60 24.92 1.52
C VAL A 325 21.43 23.96 1.81
N GLN A 326 20.28 24.50 2.21
CA GLN A 326 19.11 23.70 2.56
C GLN A 326 18.47 23.06 1.33
N ASP A 327 18.44 23.78 0.20
CA ASP A 327 17.95 23.30 -1.08
C ASP A 327 18.73 22.07 -1.59
N ILE A 328 20.04 22.04 -1.36
CA ILE A 328 20.91 20.91 -1.75
C ILE A 328 20.81 19.76 -0.75
N PHE A 329 20.54 20.04 0.52
CA PHE A 329 20.34 18.99 1.51
C PHE A 329 19.11 18.13 1.22
N LEU A 330 18.03 18.76 0.75
CA LEU A 330 16.81 18.07 0.28
C LEU A 330 17.11 17.17 -0.93
N LEU A 331 17.90 17.68 -1.89
CA LEU A 331 18.38 16.91 -3.04
C LEU A 331 19.11 15.62 -2.63
N CYS A 332 20.10 15.71 -1.72
CA CYS A 332 20.92 14.55 -1.36
C CYS A 332 20.19 13.53 -0.48
N LYS A 333 19.15 13.92 0.25
CA LYS A 333 18.33 12.99 1.05
C LYS A 333 17.15 12.38 0.30
N GLY A 334 16.87 12.85 -0.91
CA GLY A 334 15.73 12.39 -1.71
C GLY A 334 14.37 12.81 -1.13
N VAL A 335 14.37 13.91 -0.35
CA VAL A 335 13.20 14.56 0.25
C VAL A 335 12.75 15.71 -0.64
#